data_AF-A0A257UA77-F1
#
_entry.id   AF-A0A257UA77-F1
#
_cell.length_a   1.000
_cell.length_b   1.000
_cell.length_c   1.000
_cell.angle_alpha   90.00
_cell.angle_beta   90.00
_cell.angle_gamma   90.00
#
_symmetry.space_group_name_H-M   'P 1'
#
loop_
_entity.id
_entity.type
_entity.pdbx_description
1 polymer ?
#
loop_
_entity_poly.entity_id
_entity_poly.type
_entity_poly.pdbx_seq_one_letter_code
_entity_poly.pdbx_strand_id
1 'polypeptide(L)'
;LGDFIAVGDFLGSVEHIGLKTTRLRSLSGEQLVFSNADLLQGRIRNYKRMYERRIQFSLGVEYGTPPDKLAAMPGMIREAITAQERTRFDRAHFKSFGDSSLVFESVYYVLSPDYNLYMDIQQAINLALVRRFGAEGIEFAFPTQTLYVHKAPEQ
;
A
#
# COMPACT_ATOMS: atom_id res chain seq x y z
N LEU A 1 8.06 3.89 -26.86
CA LEU A 1 7.27 5.14 -26.67
C LEU A 1 6.01 4.75 -25.90
N GLY A 2 5.58 5.59 -24.94
CA GLY A 2 4.45 5.30 -24.05
C GLY A 2 4.76 4.27 -22.96
N ASP A 3 6.04 4.09 -22.60
CA ASP A 3 6.45 3.21 -21.50
C ASP A 3 6.49 4.01 -20.20
N PHE A 4 5.78 3.59 -19.17
CA PHE A 4 5.91 4.19 -17.84
C PHE A 4 7.16 3.62 -17.16
N ILE A 5 8.15 4.47 -16.92
CA ILE A 5 9.45 4.08 -16.35
C ILE A 5 9.78 4.93 -15.13
N ALA A 6 10.59 4.39 -14.22
CA ALA A 6 11.32 5.17 -13.23
C ALA A 6 12.82 5.16 -13.50
N VAL A 7 13.42 6.34 -13.35
CA VAL A 7 14.85 6.62 -13.51
C VAL A 7 15.28 7.39 -12.26
N GLY A 8 16.05 6.74 -11.39
CA GLY A 8 16.30 7.27 -10.05
C GLY A 8 14.98 7.48 -9.29
N ASP A 9 14.77 8.70 -8.79
CA ASP A 9 13.56 9.11 -8.05
C ASP A 9 12.44 9.62 -8.96
N PHE A 10 12.71 9.77 -10.25
CA PHE A 10 11.76 10.32 -11.21
C PHE A 10 10.93 9.22 -11.87
N LEU A 11 9.63 9.46 -12.00
CA LEU A 11 8.66 8.56 -12.64
C LEU A 11 7.94 9.29 -13.77
N GLY A 12 7.75 8.61 -14.91
CA GLY A 12 6.99 9.18 -16.01
C GLY A 12 6.80 8.27 -17.21
N SER A 13 5.90 8.67 -18.10
CA SER A 13 5.66 8.02 -19.39
C SER A 13 6.61 8.56 -20.46
N VAL A 14 7.32 7.70 -21.19
CA VAL A 14 8.21 8.12 -22.28
C VAL A 14 7.40 8.73 -23.43
N GLU A 15 7.53 10.04 -23.65
CA GLU A 15 6.86 10.76 -24.74
C GLU A 15 7.68 10.71 -26.04
N HIS A 16 9.00 10.87 -25.94
CA HIS A 16 9.87 10.98 -27.10
C HIS A 16 11.28 10.49 -26.80
N ILE A 17 11.89 9.78 -27.74
CA ILE A 17 13.29 9.36 -27.69
C ILE A 17 13.99 10.04 -28.86
N GLY A 18 14.83 11.02 -28.55
CA GLY A 18 15.66 11.72 -29.52
C GLY A 18 17.09 11.17 -29.55
N LEU A 19 17.93 11.73 -30.42
CA LEU A 19 19.31 11.27 -30.61
C LEU A 19 20.18 11.41 -29.35
N LYS A 20 20.01 12.50 -28.59
CA LYS A 20 20.81 12.81 -27.39
C LYS A 20 20.02 12.75 -26.08
N THR A 21 18.70 12.92 -26.16
CA THR A 21 17.84 13.05 -24.99
C THR A 21 16.57 12.24 -25.13
N THR A 22 16.04 11.83 -23.99
CA THR A 22 14.76 11.15 -23.87
C THR A 22 13.86 11.98 -22.95
N ARG A 23 12.60 12.17 -23.36
CA ARG A 23 11.63 13.03 -22.68
C ARG A 23 10.53 12.17 -22.07
N LEU A 24 10.25 12.36 -20.79
CA LEU A 24 9.19 11.69 -20.05
C LEU A 24 8.17 12.73 -19.58
N ARG A 25 6.89 12.39 -19.61
CA ARG A 25 5.84 13.11 -18.89
C ARG A 25 5.72 12.55 -17.49
N SER A 26 5.98 13.35 -16.46
CA SER A 26 5.79 12.90 -15.08
C SER A 26 4.31 12.81 -14.73
N LEU A 27 4.02 12.24 -13.56
CA LEU A 27 2.65 12.21 -13.01
C LEU A 27 2.13 13.59 -12.61
N SER A 28 3.01 14.51 -12.23
CA SER A 28 2.67 15.91 -11.92
C SER A 28 2.52 16.79 -13.16
N GLY A 29 2.79 16.25 -14.35
CA GLY A 29 2.51 16.86 -15.64
C GLY A 29 3.68 17.61 -16.27
N GLU A 30 4.78 17.84 -15.54
CA GLU A 30 5.99 18.38 -16.15
C GLU A 30 6.66 17.39 -17.11
N GLN A 31 7.45 17.93 -18.04
CA GLN A 31 8.28 17.14 -18.92
C GLN A 31 9.69 17.04 -18.34
N LEU A 32 10.10 15.81 -18.05
CA LEU A 32 11.45 15.49 -17.61
C LEU A 32 12.31 15.18 -18.85
N VAL A 33 13.48 15.81 -18.94
CA VAL A 33 14.39 15.63 -20.08
C VAL A 33 15.70 15.03 -19.57
N PHE A 34 15.95 13.77 -19.93
CA PHE A 34 17.17 13.05 -19.56
C PHE A 34 18.14 13.02 -20.74
N SER A 35 19.43 13.09 -20.45
CA SER A 35 20.44 12.71 -21.44
C SER A 35 20.41 11.20 -21.64
N ASN A 36 20.63 10.72 -22.85
CA ASN A 36 20.68 9.28 -23.10
C ASN A 36 21.86 8.62 -22.36
N ALA A 37 22.95 9.35 -22.12
CA ALA A 37 24.09 8.87 -21.33
C ALA A 37 23.69 8.60 -19.87
N ASP A 38 22.89 9.48 -19.27
CA ASP A 38 22.36 9.31 -17.90
C ASP A 38 21.46 8.07 -17.79
N LEU A 39 20.58 7.88 -18.78
CA LEU A 39 19.73 6.67 -18.85
C LEU A 39 20.53 5.37 -19.04
N LEU A 40 21.66 5.42 -19.74
CA LEU A 40 22.53 4.26 -19.95
C LEU A 40 23.38 3.92 -18.73
N GLN A 41 23.68 4.91 -17.88
CA GLN A 41 24.42 4.70 -16.63
C GLN A 41 23.50 4.25 -15.49
N GLY A 42 22.24 4.71 -15.49
CA GLY A 42 21.25 4.41 -14.47
C GLY A 42 20.55 3.05 -14.62
N ARG A 43 19.93 2.59 -13.53
CA ARG A 43 18.99 1.47 -13.57
C ARG A 43 17.60 1.99 -13.91
N ILE A 44 16.96 1.42 -14.93
CA ILE A 44 15.61 1.79 -15.35
C ILE A 44 14.62 0.74 -14.84
N ARG A 45 13.61 1.18 -14.09
CA ARG A 45 12.47 0.33 -13.69
C ARG A 45 11.34 0.54 -14.68
N ASN A 46 11.10 -0.43 -15.57
CA ASN A 46 10.01 -0.35 -16.54
C ASN A 46 8.72 -0.97 -15.99
N TYR A 47 7.74 -0.13 -15.69
CA TYR A 47 6.44 -0.56 -15.16
C TYR A 47 5.45 -0.99 -16.23
N LYS A 48 5.66 -0.64 -17.51
CA LYS A 48 4.77 -1.12 -18.58
C LYS A 48 4.88 -2.63 -18.79
N ARG A 49 6.02 -3.23 -18.43
CA ARG A 49 6.20 -4.69 -18.42
C ARG A 49 5.76 -5.35 -17.11
N MET A 50 5.14 -4.61 -16.20
CA MET A 50 4.51 -5.16 -15.00
C MET A 50 3.20 -5.82 -15.41
N TYR A 51 3.10 -7.14 -15.26
CA TYR A 51 1.84 -7.87 -15.52
C TYR A 51 0.89 -7.80 -14.33
N GLU A 52 1.45 -7.78 -13.12
CA GLU A 52 0.70 -7.74 -11.88
C GLU A 52 1.35 -6.75 -10.91
N ARG A 53 0.53 -5.99 -10.19
CA ARG A 53 1.01 -5.05 -9.18
C ARG A 53 0.95 -5.70 -7.80
N ARG A 54 2.12 -5.90 -7.18
CA ARG A 54 2.21 -6.34 -5.78
C ARG A 54 1.85 -5.18 -4.84
N ILE A 55 0.81 -5.37 -4.04
CA ILE A 55 0.36 -4.43 -3.03
C ILE A 55 0.68 -5.01 -1.66
N GLN A 56 1.30 -4.19 -0.81
CA GLN A 56 1.54 -4.50 0.59
C GLN A 56 0.91 -3.39 1.41
N PHE A 57 0.03 -3.76 2.33
CA PHE A 57 -0.58 -2.81 3.25
C PHE A 57 -0.61 -3.38 4.66
N SER A 58 -0.67 -2.49 5.62
CA SER A 58 -0.73 -2.82 7.04
C SER A 58 -1.95 -2.19 7.67
N LEU A 59 -2.49 -2.85 8.69
CA LEU A 59 -3.60 -2.37 9.49
C LEU A 59 -3.28 -2.60 10.96
N GLY A 60 -3.70 -1.66 11.81
CA GLY A 60 -3.52 -1.72 13.26
C GLY A 60 -4.87 -1.88 13.93
N VAL A 61 -4.97 -2.83 14.86
CA VAL A 61 -6.14 -3.00 15.74
C VAL A 61 -5.74 -2.80 17.18
N GLU A 62 -6.71 -2.54 18.05
CA GLU A 62 -6.45 -2.26 19.45
C GLU A 62 -5.86 -3.48 20.19
N TYR A 63 -5.01 -3.20 21.19
CA TYR A 63 -4.47 -4.22 22.10
C TYR A 63 -5.55 -4.96 22.90
N GLY A 64 -6.71 -4.33 23.10
CA GLY A 64 -7.85 -4.94 23.78
C GLY A 64 -8.59 -5.99 22.94
N THR A 65 -8.24 -6.18 21.66
CA THR A 65 -8.91 -7.14 20.78
C THR A 65 -8.69 -8.57 21.28
N PRO A 66 -9.77 -9.37 21.51
CA PRO A 66 -9.65 -10.75 21.96
C PRO A 66 -8.78 -11.64 21.04
N PRO A 67 -7.99 -12.59 21.60
CA PRO A 67 -7.11 -13.46 20.82
C PRO A 67 -7.82 -14.24 19.70
N ASP A 68 -9.04 -14.71 19.93
CA ASP A 68 -9.81 -15.46 18.92
C ASP A 68 -10.14 -14.60 17.69
N LYS A 69 -10.42 -13.31 17.90
CA LYS A 69 -10.65 -12.36 16.80
C LYS A 69 -9.36 -12.08 16.06
N LEU A 70 -8.24 -11.89 16.78
CA LEU A 70 -6.91 -11.72 16.18
C LEU A 70 -6.51 -12.92 15.30
N ALA A 71 -6.82 -14.13 15.74
CA ALA A 71 -6.57 -15.36 14.98
C ALA A 71 -7.44 -15.46 13.71
N ALA A 72 -8.66 -14.93 13.74
CA ALA A 72 -9.58 -14.93 12.60
C ALA A 72 -9.28 -13.81 11.57
N MET A 73 -8.63 -12.71 11.97
CA MET A 73 -8.37 -11.55 11.10
C MET A 73 -7.67 -11.86 9.77
N PRO A 74 -6.61 -12.70 9.69
CA PRO A 74 -6.03 -13.06 8.40
C PRO A 74 -7.01 -13.69 7.41
N GLY A 75 -7.98 -14.46 7.93
CA GLY A 75 -9.08 -15.02 7.13
C GLY A 75 -10.01 -13.93 6.61
N MET A 76 -10.44 -13.01 7.47
CA MET A 76 -11.27 -11.86 7.08
C MET A 76 -10.59 -10.97 6.03
N ILE A 77 -9.26 -10.78 6.16
CA ILE A 77 -8.46 -10.03 5.20
C ILE A 77 -8.39 -10.74 3.86
N ARG A 78 -8.15 -12.06 3.88
CA ARG A 78 -8.19 -12.89 2.68
C ARG A 78 -9.53 -12.77 1.98
N GLU A 79 -10.64 -12.94 2.71
CA GLU A 79 -12.00 -12.86 2.17
C GLU A 79 -12.24 -11.51 1.46
N ALA A 80 -11.90 -10.40 2.12
CA ALA A 80 -12.07 -9.05 1.57
C ALA A 80 -11.28 -8.85 0.27
N ILE A 81 -10.06 -9.40 0.20
CA ILE A 81 -9.21 -9.36 -1.00
C ILE A 81 -9.82 -10.23 -2.10
N THR A 82 -10.09 -11.51 -1.82
CA THR A 82 -10.56 -12.47 -2.82
C THR A 82 -11.97 -12.17 -3.34
N ALA A 83 -12.74 -11.34 -2.63
CA ALA A 83 -14.03 -10.84 -3.12
C ALA A 83 -13.88 -9.80 -4.25
N GLN A 84 -12.72 -9.19 -4.42
CA GLN A 84 -12.47 -8.25 -5.52
C GLN A 84 -12.00 -9.00 -6.77
N GLU A 85 -12.57 -8.65 -7.92
CA GLU A 85 -12.11 -9.15 -9.21
C GLU A 85 -10.66 -8.72 -9.49
N ARG A 86 -9.95 -9.51 -10.30
CA ARG A 86 -8.56 -9.24 -10.71
C ARG A 86 -7.60 -9.09 -9.53
N THR A 87 -7.87 -9.78 -8.43
CA THR A 87 -6.94 -9.89 -7.30
C THR A 87 -6.44 -11.31 -7.14
N ARG A 88 -5.23 -11.45 -6.61
CA ARG A 88 -4.66 -12.72 -6.17
C ARG A 88 -4.07 -12.54 -4.79
N PHE A 89 -4.66 -13.20 -3.81
CA PHE A 89 -4.16 -13.18 -2.45
C PHE A 89 -2.79 -13.87 -2.35
N ASP A 90 -1.88 -13.32 -1.53
CA ASP A 90 -0.58 -13.91 -1.23
C ASP A 90 -0.52 -14.32 0.24
N ARG A 91 -0.55 -13.35 1.16
CA ARG A 91 -0.46 -13.61 2.60
C ARG A 91 -1.11 -12.52 3.44
N ALA A 92 -1.52 -12.87 4.66
CA ALA A 92 -1.95 -11.95 5.70
C ALA A 92 -1.50 -12.52 7.05
N HIS A 93 -0.83 -11.72 7.89
CA HIS A 93 -0.30 -12.18 9.16
C HIS A 93 -0.33 -11.07 10.22
N PHE A 94 -0.46 -11.48 11.48
CA PHE A 94 -0.06 -10.65 12.60
C PHE A 94 1.47 -10.49 12.53
N LYS A 95 1.92 -9.28 12.19
CA LYS A 95 3.32 -8.97 11.90
C LYS A 95 4.10 -8.59 13.16
N SER A 96 3.56 -7.69 13.98
CA SER A 96 4.31 -7.09 15.08
C SER A 96 3.42 -6.36 16.07
N PHE A 97 3.91 -6.23 17.30
CA PHE A 97 3.39 -5.30 18.29
C PHE A 97 3.93 -3.90 18.00
N GLY A 98 3.05 -2.93 17.74
CA GLY A 98 3.40 -1.52 17.53
C GLY A 98 3.11 -0.69 18.79
N ASP A 99 3.61 0.54 18.84
CA ASP A 99 3.54 1.39 20.05
C ASP A 99 2.11 1.59 20.60
N SER A 100 1.12 1.63 19.72
CA SER A 100 -0.30 1.82 20.06
C SER A 100 -1.24 0.84 19.35
N SER A 101 -0.71 -0.17 18.64
CA SER A 101 -1.54 -1.11 17.88
C SER A 101 -0.94 -2.51 17.74
N LEU A 102 -1.80 -3.50 17.53
CA LEU A 102 -1.42 -4.82 17.02
C LEU A 102 -1.41 -4.76 15.49
N VAL A 103 -0.24 -4.91 14.88
CA VAL A 103 -0.04 -4.66 13.46
C VAL A 103 -0.20 -5.94 12.66
N PHE A 104 -1.14 -5.95 11.73
CA PHE A 104 -1.27 -6.97 10.70
C PHE A 104 -0.75 -6.44 9.37
N GLU A 105 -0.06 -7.30 8.62
CA GLU A 105 0.40 -7.02 7.27
C GLU A 105 -0.26 -8.00 6.30
N SER A 106 -0.71 -7.47 5.17
CA SER A 106 -1.22 -8.26 4.06
C SER A 106 -0.51 -7.89 2.77
N VAL A 107 -0.34 -8.91 1.93
CA VAL A 107 0.19 -8.79 0.57
C VAL A 107 -0.80 -9.45 -0.38
N TYR A 108 -1.08 -8.77 -1.48
CA TYR A 108 -1.86 -9.31 -2.58
C TYR A 108 -1.38 -8.72 -3.91
N TYR A 109 -1.83 -9.29 -5.01
CA TYR A 109 -1.52 -8.82 -6.35
C TYR A 109 -2.79 -8.33 -7.02
N VAL A 110 -2.71 -7.17 -7.68
CA VAL A 110 -3.70 -6.74 -8.67
C VAL A 110 -3.23 -7.23 -10.03
N LEU A 111 -4.05 -8.02 -10.71
CA LEU A 111 -3.77 -8.66 -12.01
C LEU A 111 -3.91 -7.66 -13.18
N SER A 112 -3.41 -6.44 -12.98
CA SER A 112 -3.40 -5.35 -13.94
C SER A 112 -2.30 -4.35 -13.58
N PRO A 113 -1.61 -3.75 -14.57
CA PRO A 113 -0.70 -2.62 -14.35
C PRO A 113 -1.41 -1.29 -14.06
N ASP A 114 -2.71 -1.20 -14.34
CA ASP A 114 -3.49 0.04 -14.20
C ASP A 114 -3.51 0.52 -12.75
N TYR A 115 -3.07 1.75 -12.53
CA TYR A 115 -3.01 2.37 -11.20
C TYR A 115 -4.38 2.76 -10.68
N ASN A 116 -5.26 3.30 -11.51
CA ASN A 116 -6.59 3.74 -11.08
C ASN A 116 -7.42 2.53 -10.67
N LEU A 117 -7.37 1.46 -11.47
CA LEU A 117 -8.00 0.19 -11.11
C LEU A 117 -7.48 -0.36 -9.77
N TYR A 118 -6.17 -0.30 -9.53
CA TYR A 118 -5.60 -0.67 -8.24
C TYR A 118 -6.18 0.18 -7.10
N MET A 119 -6.27 1.50 -7.27
CA MET A 119 -6.80 2.42 -6.25
C MET A 119 -8.25 2.10 -5.91
N ASP A 120 -9.09 1.82 -6.93
CA ASP A 120 -10.49 1.44 -6.74
C ASP A 120 -10.61 0.11 -5.96
N ILE A 121 -9.79 -0.88 -6.32
CA ILE A 121 -9.74 -2.18 -5.63
C ILE A 121 -9.29 -2.01 -4.17
N GLN A 122 -8.23 -1.22 -3.93
CA GLN A 122 -7.73 -0.97 -2.57
C GLN A 122 -8.79 -0.27 -1.72
N GLN A 123 -9.52 0.69 -2.28
CA GLN A 123 -10.63 1.35 -1.60
C GLN A 123 -11.73 0.35 -1.24
N ALA A 124 -12.13 -0.51 -2.19
CA ALA A 124 -13.15 -1.53 -1.95
C ALA A 124 -12.74 -2.51 -0.84
N ILE A 125 -11.47 -2.97 -0.83
CA ILE A 125 -10.93 -3.83 0.23
C ILE A 125 -10.98 -3.11 1.58
N ASN A 126 -10.48 -1.87 1.65
CA ASN A 126 -10.46 -1.11 2.91
C ASN A 126 -11.88 -0.92 3.48
N LEU A 127 -12.85 -0.55 2.64
CA LEU A 127 -14.24 -0.38 3.07
C LEU A 127 -14.89 -1.70 3.50
N ALA A 128 -14.57 -2.81 2.82
CA ALA A 128 -15.03 -4.14 3.22
C ALA A 128 -14.47 -4.54 4.59
N LEU A 129 -13.19 -4.27 4.84
CA LEU A 129 -12.57 -4.51 6.14
C LEU A 129 -13.18 -3.67 7.25
N VAL A 130 -13.41 -2.37 6.99
CA VAL A 130 -14.09 -1.48 7.96
C VAL A 130 -15.46 -2.05 8.36
N ARG A 131 -16.26 -2.49 7.39
CA ARG A 131 -17.57 -3.09 7.66
C ARG A 131 -17.45 -4.42 8.39
N ARG A 132 -16.55 -5.30 7.96
CA ARG A 132 -16.37 -6.64 8.53
C ARG A 132 -15.88 -6.58 9.97
N PHE A 133 -14.91 -5.71 10.25
CA PHE A 133 -14.38 -5.52 11.60
C PHE A 133 -15.40 -4.87 12.51
N GLY A 134 -16.15 -3.87 12.03
CA GLY A 134 -17.26 -3.29 12.78
C GLY A 134 -18.33 -4.31 13.17
N ALA A 135 -18.70 -5.22 12.26
CA ALA A 135 -19.67 -6.28 12.54
C ALA A 135 -19.18 -7.30 13.57
N GLU A 136 -17.86 -7.53 13.63
CA GLU A 136 -17.21 -8.44 14.59
C GLU A 136 -16.78 -7.73 15.88
N GLY A 137 -17.04 -6.41 16.02
CA GLY A 137 -16.57 -5.62 17.16
C GLY A 137 -15.04 -5.61 17.31
N ILE A 138 -14.34 -5.47 16.19
CA ILE A 138 -12.89 -5.25 16.11
C ILE A 138 -12.68 -3.76 15.80
N GLU A 139 -11.96 -3.07 16.67
CA GLU A 139 -11.70 -1.64 16.54
C GLU A 139 -10.31 -1.39 15.96
N PHE A 140 -10.23 -0.40 15.07
CA PHE A 140 -8.95 0.07 14.54
C PHE A 140 -8.24 0.89 15.61
N ALA A 141 -6.94 0.68 15.74
CA ALA A 141 -6.16 1.42 16.71
C ALA A 141 -5.99 2.88 16.29
N PHE A 142 -6.19 3.77 17.25
CA PHE A 142 -5.76 5.16 17.18
C PHE A 142 -4.49 5.35 18.02
N PRO A 143 -3.71 6.40 17.80
CA PRO A 143 -2.61 6.74 18.69
C PRO A 143 -3.14 6.98 20.11
N THR A 144 -2.79 6.08 21.05
CA THR A 144 -3.25 6.14 22.44
C THR A 144 -2.07 6.33 23.38
N GLN A 145 -2.27 7.11 24.45
CA GLN A 145 -1.33 7.27 25.55
C GLN A 145 -2.04 7.02 26.88
N THR A 146 -1.41 6.24 27.76
CA THR A 146 -1.88 6.07 29.13
C THR A 146 -1.23 7.13 30.02
N LEU A 147 -2.02 8.08 30.53
CA LEU A 147 -1.55 9.11 31.44
C LEU A 147 -1.68 8.65 32.90
N TYR A 148 -0.55 8.49 33.59
CA TYR A 148 -0.52 8.28 35.04
C TYR A 148 -0.54 9.64 35.75
N VAL A 149 -1.70 10.04 36.27
CA VAL A 149 -1.83 11.27 37.05
C VAL A 149 -1.55 10.96 38.52
N HIS A 150 -0.38 11.36 39.00
CA HIS A 150 -0.08 11.36 40.43
C HIS A 150 -0.68 12.62 41.08
N LYS A 151 -1.49 12.45 42.12
CA LYS A 151 -1.99 13.57 42.94
C LYS A 151 -0.78 14.26 43.59
N ALA A 152 -0.60 15.55 43.32
CA ALA A 152 0.37 16.35 44.07
C ALA A 152 -0.05 16.37 45.55
N PRO A 153 0.88 16.26 46.52
CA PRO A 153 0.55 16.37 47.93
C PRO A 153 -0.05 17.76 48.21
N GLU A 154 -1.18 17.78 48.93
CA GLU A 154 -1.80 19.02 49.42
C GLU A 154 -0.82 19.70 50.40
N GLN A 155 -0.52 20.99 50.16
CA GLN A 155 0.22 21.86 51.09
C GLN A 155 -0.77 22.63 51.97
#